data_AF-A0A0L0S551-F1
#
_entry.id   AF-A0A0L0S551-F1
#
_cell.length_a   1.000
_cell.length_b   1.000
_cell.length_c   1.000
_cell.angle_alpha   90.00
_cell.angle_beta   90.00
_cell.angle_gamma   90.00
#
_symmetry.space_group_name_H-M   'P 1'
#
loop_
_entity.id
_entity.type
_entity.pdbx_description
1 polymer ?
#
loop_
_entity_poly.entity_id
_entity_poly.type
_entity_poly.pdbx_seq_one_letter_code
_entity_poly.pdbx_strand_id
1 'polypeptide(L)'
;MAAAIAAVAGKWRAAAFDPSAFQRTDTLQFARVMHAKALDRPVVEPPPDVDESGLTPDYARWQARVASAAKAFLAAAGPLSRAGTTKAAVPAVKRKRGPDEMDTEVLAAAHKWLAENGSLNQWTIQQLKEVLRELGLPLSGRKAELVDRVETALRETQADAGSGA
;
A
#
# COMPACT_ATOMS: atom_id res chain seq x y z
N MET A 1 -18.22 -31.60 -18.80
CA MET A 1 -17.45 -30.33 -18.77
C MET A 1 -15.93 -30.53 -18.73
N ALA A 2 -15.38 -31.49 -17.97
CA ALA A 2 -13.92 -31.72 -17.91
C ALA A 2 -13.27 -32.09 -19.26
N ALA A 3 -13.95 -32.87 -20.12
CA ALA A 3 -13.42 -33.27 -21.43
C ALA A 3 -13.34 -32.12 -22.46
N ALA A 4 -14.22 -31.12 -22.36
CA ALA A 4 -14.23 -29.97 -23.27
C ALA A 4 -13.10 -28.98 -22.96
N ILE A 5 -12.73 -28.84 -21.68
CA ILE A 5 -11.63 -27.97 -21.24
C ILE A 5 -10.28 -28.54 -21.70
N ALA A 6 -10.10 -29.87 -21.63
CA ALA A 6 -8.87 -30.53 -22.07
C ALA A 6 -8.64 -30.45 -23.59
N ALA A 7 -9.70 -30.57 -24.41
CA ALA A 7 -9.62 -30.44 -25.87
C ALA A 7 -9.30 -29.01 -26.32
N VAL A 8 -9.77 -28.00 -25.58
CA VAL A 8 -9.39 -26.60 -25.80
C VAL A 8 -7.92 -26.39 -25.40
N ALA A 9 -7.50 -26.85 -24.21
CA ALA A 9 -6.13 -26.70 -23.73
C ALA A 9 -5.07 -27.32 -24.68
N GLY A 10 -5.37 -28.47 -25.30
CA GLY A 10 -4.47 -29.10 -26.29
C GLY A 10 -4.28 -28.29 -27.58
N LYS A 11 -5.25 -27.42 -27.93
CA LYS A 11 -5.20 -26.55 -29.11
C LYS A 11 -4.44 -25.23 -28.85
N TRP A 12 -4.20 -24.91 -27.57
CA TRP A 12 -3.39 -23.78 -27.13
C TRP A 12 -2.06 -24.27 -26.54
N ARG A 13 -1.27 -25.01 -27.32
CA ARG A 13 0.19 -24.74 -27.26
C ARG A 13 0.37 -23.36 -27.88
N ALA A 14 0.12 -22.35 -27.05
CA ALA A 14 0.41 -20.96 -27.32
C ALA A 14 1.82 -20.86 -27.92
N ALA A 15 2.05 -19.88 -28.79
CA ALA A 15 3.41 -19.43 -29.06
C ALA A 15 4.13 -19.35 -27.71
N ALA A 16 5.15 -20.20 -27.54
CA ALA A 16 5.80 -20.37 -26.25
C ALA A 16 6.25 -18.99 -25.76
N PHE A 17 6.06 -18.70 -24.47
CA PHE A 17 6.61 -17.49 -23.88
C PHE A 17 8.12 -17.45 -24.17
N ASP A 18 8.54 -16.43 -24.92
CA ASP A 18 9.95 -16.20 -25.24
C ASP A 18 10.47 -15.06 -24.37
N PRO A 19 11.36 -15.35 -23.40
CA PRO A 19 11.92 -14.32 -22.53
C PRO A 19 12.79 -13.31 -23.29
N SER A 20 13.33 -13.67 -24.46
CA SER A 20 14.17 -12.78 -25.27
C SER A 20 13.36 -11.72 -26.04
N ALA A 21 12.04 -11.89 -26.12
CA ALA A 21 11.13 -10.92 -26.74
C ALA A 21 10.90 -9.66 -25.91
N PHE A 22 11.41 -9.61 -24.66
CA PHE A 22 11.21 -8.51 -23.73
C PHE A 22 12.54 -7.86 -23.39
N GLN A 23 12.57 -6.53 -23.38
CA GLN A 23 13.74 -5.74 -22.99
C GLN A 23 13.37 -4.70 -21.95
N ARG A 24 14.32 -4.36 -21.06
CA ARG A 24 14.09 -3.33 -20.04
C ARG A 24 14.16 -1.95 -20.69
N THR A 25 13.17 -1.11 -20.40
CA THR A 25 13.00 0.21 -21.00
C THR A 25 14.16 1.16 -20.68
N ASP A 26 14.66 1.12 -19.45
CA ASP A 26 15.81 1.90 -18.97
C ASP A 26 17.09 1.60 -19.76
N THR A 27 17.32 0.32 -20.04
CA THR A 27 18.51 -0.18 -20.73
C THR A 27 18.47 0.22 -22.21
N LEU A 28 17.31 0.11 -22.85
CA LEU A 28 17.09 0.59 -24.22
C LEU A 28 17.34 2.10 -24.36
N GLN A 29 16.79 2.90 -23.44
CA GLN A 29 16.98 4.35 -23.45
C GLN A 29 18.44 4.73 -23.22
N PHE A 30 19.10 4.09 -22.25
CA PHE A 30 20.53 4.32 -21.99
C PHE A 30 21.40 3.98 -23.21
N ALA A 31 21.19 2.81 -23.81
CA ALA A 31 21.93 2.39 -25.00
C ALA A 31 21.73 3.36 -26.17
N ARG A 32 20.49 3.85 -26.38
CA ARG A 32 20.17 4.84 -27.42
C ARG A 32 20.94 6.15 -27.18
N VAL A 33 20.95 6.66 -25.95
CA VAL A 33 21.68 7.88 -25.59
C VAL A 33 23.19 7.70 -25.79
N MET A 34 23.75 6.59 -25.33
CA MET A 34 25.18 6.31 -25.47
C MET A 34 25.61 6.17 -26.93
N HIS A 35 24.81 5.46 -27.74
CA HIS A 35 25.06 5.30 -29.16
C HIS A 35 24.96 6.64 -29.92
N ALA A 36 23.98 7.48 -29.60
CA ALA A 36 23.85 8.80 -30.21
C ALA A 36 25.06 9.70 -29.88
N LYS A 37 25.49 9.72 -28.61
CA LYS A 37 26.69 10.46 -28.17
C LYS A 37 27.97 9.97 -28.84
N ALA A 38 28.13 8.66 -28.99
CA ALA A 38 29.31 8.07 -29.65
C ALA A 38 29.43 8.47 -31.14
N LEU A 39 28.32 8.84 -31.77
CA LEU A 39 28.25 9.23 -33.17
C LEU A 39 28.10 10.76 -33.37
N ASP A 40 28.18 11.55 -32.30
CA ASP A 40 27.88 13.00 -32.30
C ASP A 40 26.53 13.32 -32.97
N ARG A 41 25.54 12.44 -32.78
CA ARG A 41 24.18 12.58 -33.32
C ARG A 41 23.20 13.01 -32.22
N PRO A 42 22.14 13.74 -32.59
CA PRO A 42 21.04 14.00 -31.66
C PRO A 42 20.35 12.69 -31.28
N VAL A 43 19.88 12.61 -30.02
CA VAL A 43 19.05 11.51 -29.55
C VAL A 43 17.69 11.62 -30.23
N VAL A 44 17.34 10.64 -31.05
CA VAL A 44 16.01 10.53 -31.65
C VAL A 44 15.19 9.58 -30.79
N GLU A 45 14.21 10.12 -30.08
CA GLU A 45 13.22 9.31 -29.39
C GLU A 45 12.29 8.65 -30.41
N PRO A 46 11.94 7.37 -30.18
CA PRO A 46 10.99 6.70 -31.04
C PRO A 46 9.61 7.37 -30.87
N PRO A 47 8.74 7.30 -31.90
CA PRO A 47 7.37 7.75 -31.79
C PRO A 47 6.66 7.10 -30.58
N PRO A 48 5.76 7.82 -29.89
CA PRO A 48 5.14 7.36 -28.65
C PRO A 48 4.24 6.13 -28.83
N ASP A 49 3.86 5.81 -30.06
CA ASP A 49 3.04 4.68 -30.46
C ASP A 49 3.84 3.38 -30.71
N VAL A 50 5.17 3.46 -30.76
CA VAL A 50 6.04 2.29 -31.01
C VAL A 50 6.63 1.79 -29.68
N ASP A 51 6.15 0.64 -29.21
CA ASP A 51 6.78 -0.05 -28.08
C ASP A 51 7.89 -0.99 -28.56
N GLU A 52 9.14 -0.64 -28.23
CA GLU A 52 10.33 -1.47 -28.49
C GLU A 52 10.60 -2.47 -27.36
N SER A 53 10.02 -2.27 -26.17
CA SER A 53 10.32 -3.08 -24.98
C SER A 53 9.57 -4.41 -24.94
N GLY A 54 8.45 -4.49 -25.66
CA GLY A 54 7.51 -5.62 -25.60
C GLY A 54 6.81 -5.76 -24.25
N LEU A 55 7.09 -4.89 -23.28
CA LEU A 55 6.52 -4.94 -21.93
C LEU A 55 5.13 -4.32 -21.87
N THR A 56 4.77 -3.48 -22.83
CA THR A 56 3.45 -2.87 -22.85
C THR A 56 2.43 -3.82 -23.50
N PRO A 57 1.29 -4.10 -22.84
CA PRO A 57 0.23 -4.88 -23.46
C PRO A 57 -0.35 -4.18 -24.69
N ASP A 58 -0.48 -4.92 -25.80
CA ASP A 58 -1.23 -4.48 -26.98
C ASP A 58 -2.73 -4.57 -26.71
N TYR A 59 -3.26 -3.56 -26.02
CA TYR A 59 -4.66 -3.48 -25.63
C TYR A 59 -5.60 -3.48 -26.82
N ALA A 60 -5.22 -2.87 -27.95
CA ALA A 60 -6.06 -2.82 -29.14
C ALA A 60 -6.26 -4.23 -29.70
N ARG A 61 -5.18 -4.99 -29.85
CA ARG A 61 -5.24 -6.39 -30.29
C ARG A 61 -5.98 -7.27 -29.28
N TRP A 62 -5.75 -7.08 -27.98
CA TRP A 62 -6.42 -7.87 -26.94
C TRP A 62 -7.92 -7.62 -26.93
N GLN A 63 -8.35 -6.36 -27.00
CA GLN A 63 -9.76 -5.99 -27.05
C GLN A 63 -10.42 -6.56 -28.31
N ALA A 64 -9.82 -6.43 -29.48
CA ALA A 64 -10.36 -6.99 -30.72
C ALA A 64 -10.57 -8.52 -30.62
N ARG A 65 -9.66 -9.23 -29.95
CA ARG A 65 -9.74 -10.68 -29.77
C ARG A 65 -10.76 -11.12 -28.72
N VAL A 66 -10.90 -10.36 -27.64
CA VAL A 66 -11.63 -10.78 -26.43
C VAL A 66 -12.97 -10.06 -26.29
N ALA A 67 -13.29 -9.04 -27.09
CA ALA A 67 -14.48 -8.20 -26.92
C ALA A 67 -15.80 -8.98 -26.76
N SER A 68 -16.05 -9.98 -27.61
CA SER A 68 -17.27 -10.80 -27.54
C SER A 68 -17.30 -11.67 -26.27
N ALA A 69 -16.18 -12.31 -25.95
CA ALA A 69 -16.03 -13.13 -24.75
C ALA A 69 -16.13 -12.30 -23.46
N ALA A 70 -15.54 -11.11 -23.43
CA ALA A 70 -15.64 -10.17 -22.32
C ALA A 70 -17.09 -9.73 -22.09
N LYS A 71 -17.82 -9.39 -23.16
CA LYS A 71 -19.24 -9.03 -23.07
C LYS A 71 -20.09 -10.19 -22.54
N ALA A 72 -19.87 -11.41 -23.04
CA ALA A 72 -20.57 -12.61 -22.58
C ALA A 72 -20.25 -12.92 -21.11
N PHE A 73 -18.98 -12.78 -20.71
CA PHE A 73 -18.53 -12.95 -19.34
C PHE A 73 -19.19 -11.95 -18.40
N LEU A 74 -19.21 -10.66 -18.75
CA LEU A 74 -19.84 -9.62 -17.94
C LEU A 74 -21.36 -9.84 -17.82
N ALA A 75 -22.02 -10.34 -18.85
CA ALA A 75 -23.44 -10.71 -18.79
C ALA A 75 -23.68 -11.91 -17.86
N ALA A 76 -22.80 -12.90 -17.86
CA ALA A 76 -22.89 -14.09 -17.01
C ALA A 76 -22.49 -13.83 -15.55
N ALA A 77 -21.54 -12.94 -15.32
CA ALA A 77 -21.06 -12.55 -13.99
C ALA A 77 -22.10 -11.75 -13.18
N GLY A 78 -23.18 -11.32 -13.83
CA GLY A 78 -24.21 -10.47 -13.22
C GLY A 78 -23.72 -9.04 -13.00
N PRO A 79 -24.54 -8.18 -12.36
CA PRO A 79 -24.10 -6.83 -12.01
C PRO A 79 -22.90 -6.93 -11.08
N LEU A 80 -21.73 -6.60 -11.61
CA LEU A 80 -20.53 -6.38 -10.82
C LEU A 80 -20.87 -5.27 -9.82
N SER A 81 -21.13 -5.65 -8.58
CA SER A 81 -21.24 -4.69 -7.50
C SER A 81 -19.95 -3.88 -7.53
N ARG A 82 -20.06 -2.57 -7.76
CA ARG A 82 -18.98 -1.63 -7.56
C ARG A 82 -18.75 -1.49 -6.05
N ALA A 83 -18.58 -2.61 -5.33
CA ALA A 83 -17.80 -2.66 -4.12
C ALA A 83 -16.37 -2.43 -4.57
N GLY A 84 -16.09 -1.17 -4.91
CA GLY A 84 -14.79 -0.78 -5.38
C GLY A 84 -13.76 -1.23 -4.36
N THR A 85 -12.59 -1.56 -4.86
CA THR A 85 -11.39 -0.93 -4.32
C THR A 85 -11.48 0.60 -4.54
N THR A 86 -12.52 1.26 -4.02
CA THR A 86 -12.17 2.32 -3.09
C THR A 86 -11.44 1.56 -2.01
N LYS A 87 -10.36 2.10 -1.46
CA LYS A 87 -10.10 1.81 -0.06
C LYS A 87 -11.49 1.86 0.57
N ALA A 88 -12.03 0.72 1.01
CA ALA A 88 -12.97 0.82 2.09
C ALA A 88 -12.13 1.62 3.07
N ALA A 89 -12.43 2.92 3.18
CA ALA A 89 -12.70 3.42 4.47
C ALA A 89 -13.55 2.30 5.07
N VAL A 90 -12.85 1.37 5.77
CA VAL A 90 -13.26 0.90 7.08
C VAL A 90 -14.12 2.04 7.54
N PRO A 91 -15.46 1.87 7.59
CA PRO A 91 -16.33 3.00 7.79
C PRO A 91 -15.60 3.75 8.88
N ALA A 92 -15.16 4.97 8.54
CA ALA A 92 -14.80 5.87 9.57
C ALA A 92 -16.16 5.98 10.23
N VAL A 93 -16.40 5.10 11.20
CA VAL A 93 -17.11 5.42 12.38
C VAL A 93 -16.29 6.63 12.80
N LYS A 94 -16.66 7.80 12.23
CA LYS A 94 -17.02 8.95 13.00
C LYS A 94 -18.05 8.40 13.98
N ARG A 95 -17.53 7.64 14.95
CA ARG A 95 -17.87 7.88 16.32
C ARG A 95 -17.63 9.37 16.32
N LYS A 96 -18.71 10.15 16.36
CA LYS A 96 -18.67 11.29 17.24
C LYS A 96 -18.30 10.66 18.58
N ARG A 97 -17.00 10.40 18.78
CA ARG A 97 -16.47 10.12 20.09
C ARG A 97 -16.55 11.52 20.66
N GLY A 98 -17.67 11.74 21.34
CA GLY A 98 -17.92 12.96 22.06
C GLY A 98 -16.69 13.24 22.94
N PRO A 99 -16.30 14.51 23.10
CA PRO A 99 -15.04 14.88 23.73
C PRO A 99 -14.75 14.41 25.17
N ASP A 100 -15.54 13.57 25.85
CA ASP A 100 -15.46 13.55 27.32
C ASP A 100 -15.60 12.19 28.05
N GLU A 101 -15.65 11.03 27.39
CA GLU A 101 -15.88 9.75 28.13
C GLU A 101 -14.87 8.62 27.89
N MET A 102 -13.75 8.85 27.18
CA MET A 102 -12.70 7.81 27.01
C MET A 102 -11.29 8.24 27.44
N ASP A 103 -11.16 9.39 28.11
CA ASP A 103 -9.89 10.09 28.32
C ASP A 103 -9.15 9.67 29.64
N THR A 104 -9.55 8.54 30.27
CA THR A 104 -8.86 7.97 31.46
C THR A 104 -8.43 6.52 31.27
N GLU A 105 -9.14 5.78 30.40
CA GLU A 105 -8.80 4.39 30.08
C GLU A 105 -7.53 4.30 29.23
N VAL A 106 -7.21 5.33 28.45
CA VAL A 106 -6.07 5.35 27.55
C VAL A 106 -4.75 5.49 28.33
N LEU A 107 -4.67 6.40 29.30
CA LEU A 107 -3.55 6.46 30.24
C LEU A 107 -3.34 5.14 31.00
N ALA A 108 -4.43 4.58 31.55
CA ALA A 108 -4.38 3.35 32.33
C ALA A 108 -3.94 2.14 31.48
N ALA A 109 -4.42 2.07 30.23
CA ALA A 109 -3.99 1.07 29.27
C ALA A 109 -2.51 1.24 28.90
N ALA A 110 -2.01 2.47 28.77
CA ALA A 110 -0.61 2.75 28.50
C ALA A 110 0.28 2.34 29.69
N HIS A 111 -0.12 2.63 30.93
CA HIS A 111 0.55 2.18 32.15
C HIS A 111 0.66 0.64 32.20
N LYS A 112 -0.47 -0.04 31.98
CA LYS A 112 -0.53 -1.51 32.00
C LYS A 112 0.36 -2.11 30.92
N TRP A 113 0.26 -1.58 29.70
CA TRP A 113 1.04 -2.08 28.57
C TRP A 113 2.54 -1.87 28.78
N LEU A 114 2.95 -0.71 29.34
CA LEU A 114 4.35 -0.41 29.64
C LEU A 114 4.90 -1.33 30.74
N ALA A 115 4.09 -1.64 31.76
CA ALA A 115 4.46 -2.60 32.81
C ALA A 115 4.64 -4.03 32.29
N GLU A 116 3.80 -4.46 31.33
CA GLU A 116 3.85 -5.81 30.77
C GLU A 116 4.91 -5.99 29.67
N ASN A 117 5.12 -4.99 28.81
CA ASN A 117 5.93 -5.11 27.59
C ASN A 117 7.20 -4.25 27.57
N GLY A 118 7.36 -3.33 28.53
CA GLY A 118 8.60 -2.57 28.73
C GLY A 118 8.89 -1.41 27.76
N SER A 119 8.25 -1.29 26.57
CA SER A 119 8.39 -0.07 25.72
C SER A 119 7.26 0.15 24.71
N LEU A 120 6.64 1.34 24.64
CA LEU A 120 5.44 1.65 23.84
C LEU A 120 5.67 1.76 22.32
N ASN A 121 6.76 1.20 21.79
CA ASN A 121 7.10 1.23 20.37
C ASN A 121 6.03 0.62 19.44
N GLN A 122 5.23 -0.33 19.94
CA GLN A 122 4.16 -0.96 19.18
C GLN A 122 2.90 -0.08 19.07
N TRP A 123 2.81 1.01 19.83
CA TRP A 123 1.67 1.91 19.81
C TRP A 123 1.72 2.85 18.59
N THR A 124 0.54 3.27 18.16
CA THR A 124 0.40 4.20 17.03
C THR A 124 0.66 5.64 17.48
N ILE A 125 1.07 6.50 16.54
CA ILE A 125 1.35 7.92 16.82
C ILE A 125 0.11 8.65 17.37
N GLN A 126 -1.11 8.24 16.98
CA GLN A 126 -2.35 8.83 17.48
C GLN A 126 -2.57 8.49 18.96
N GLN A 127 -2.41 7.22 19.34
CA GLN A 127 -2.55 6.79 20.74
C GLN A 127 -1.49 7.43 21.65
N LEU A 128 -0.24 7.55 21.18
CA LEU A 128 0.81 8.24 21.93
C LEU A 128 0.51 9.74 22.14
N LYS A 129 -0.11 10.39 21.15
CA LYS A 129 -0.53 11.78 21.26
C LYS A 129 -1.73 11.97 22.19
N GLU A 130 -2.63 10.99 22.26
CA GLU A 130 -3.74 11.00 23.22
C GLU A 130 -3.20 10.93 24.67
N VAL A 131 -2.28 10.00 24.94
CA VAL A 131 -1.62 9.88 26.26
C VAL A 131 -0.86 11.17 26.62
N LEU A 132 -0.12 11.77 25.69
CA LEU A 132 0.59 13.04 25.93
C LEU A 132 -0.37 14.22 26.15
N ARG A 133 -1.55 14.22 25.51
CA ARG A 133 -2.58 15.24 25.72
C ARG A 133 -3.16 15.16 27.13
N GLU A 134 -3.38 13.95 27.65
CA GLU A 134 -3.83 13.71 29.03
C GLU A 134 -2.77 14.13 30.06
N LEU A 135 -1.49 13.92 29.75
CA LEU A 135 -0.35 14.35 30.58
C LEU A 135 -0.01 15.86 30.43
N GLY A 136 -0.69 16.59 29.55
CA GLY A 136 -0.41 18.01 29.28
C GLY A 136 0.96 18.28 28.63
N LEU A 137 1.55 17.28 27.97
CA LEU A 137 2.89 17.34 27.38
C LEU A 137 2.87 17.70 25.89
N PRO A 138 3.98 18.23 25.35
CA PRO A 138 4.04 18.65 23.94
C PRO A 138 3.82 17.49 22.97
N LEU A 139 2.96 17.71 21.96
CA LEU A 139 2.52 16.73 20.96
C LEU A 139 3.39 16.69 19.68
N SER A 140 4.44 17.51 19.63
CA SER A 140 5.34 17.64 18.48
C SER A 140 6.55 16.73 18.61
N GLY A 141 6.98 16.10 17.51
CA GLY A 141 8.17 15.26 17.46
C GLY A 141 8.05 14.04 16.56
N ARG A 142 9.16 13.31 16.39
CA ARG A 142 9.18 11.99 15.74
C ARG A 142 8.57 10.94 16.67
N LYS A 143 8.14 9.79 16.12
CA LYS A 143 7.52 8.71 16.91
C LYS A 143 8.38 8.28 18.11
N ALA A 144 9.69 8.13 17.93
CA ALA A 144 10.61 7.77 19.01
C ALA A 144 10.59 8.79 20.16
N GLU A 145 10.62 10.08 19.84
CA GLU A 145 10.58 11.17 20.84
C GLU A 145 9.24 11.25 21.59
N LEU A 146 8.14 10.80 20.96
CA LEU A 146 6.83 10.71 21.62
C LEU A 146 6.76 9.50 22.55
N VAL A 147 7.35 8.35 22.15
CA VAL A 147 7.45 7.15 22.99
C VAL A 147 8.27 7.44 24.24
N ASP A 148 9.47 8.00 24.08
CA ASP A 148 10.37 8.31 25.21
C ASP A 148 9.72 9.27 26.21
N ARG A 149 9.00 10.29 25.72
CA ARG A 149 8.29 11.26 26.57
C ARG A 149 7.15 10.60 27.36
N VAL A 150 6.37 9.74 26.71
CA VAL A 150 5.31 9.02 27.42
C VAL A 150 5.93 8.12 28.47
N GLU A 151 6.91 7.28 28.13
CA GLU A 151 7.53 6.36 29.07
C GLU A 151 8.16 7.05 30.28
N THR A 152 8.81 8.20 30.06
CA THR A 152 9.40 9.00 31.14
C THR A 152 8.32 9.54 32.07
N ALA A 153 7.27 10.15 31.52
CA ALA A 153 6.16 10.69 32.32
C ALA A 153 5.37 9.60 33.05
N LEU A 154 5.18 8.42 32.45
CA LEU A 154 4.52 7.30 33.12
C LEU A 154 5.35 6.71 34.27
N ARG A 155 6.69 6.74 34.16
CA ARG A 155 7.58 6.32 35.25
C ARG A 155 7.66 7.37 36.37
N GLU A 156 7.66 8.65 36.03
CA GLU A 156 7.66 9.75 37.01
C GLU A 156 6.36 9.78 37.81
N THR A 157 5.21 9.58 37.17
CA THR A 157 3.91 9.48 37.87
C THR A 157 3.81 8.26 38.80
N GLN A 158 4.51 7.16 38.52
CA GLN A 158 4.62 6.03 39.45
C GLN A 158 5.55 6.31 40.65
N ALA A 159 6.56 7.17 40.48
CA ALA A 159 7.48 7.53 41.56
C ALA A 159 6.85 8.52 42.56
N ASP A 160 5.99 9.44 42.09
CA ASP A 160 5.32 10.44 42.93
C ASP A 160 4.21 9.83 43.81
N ALA A 161 3.48 8.83 43.30
CA ALA A 161 2.44 8.12 44.04
C ALA A 161 2.94 7.29 45.24
N GLY A 162 4.26 7.07 45.36
CA GLY A 162 4.91 6.35 46.46
C GLY A 162 5.50 7.25 47.56
N SER A 163 5.47 8.57 47.42
CA SER A 163 6.09 9.52 48.37
C SER A 163 5.09 10.27 49.27
N GLY A 164 3.82 9.88 49.27
CA GLY A 164 2.74 10.50 50.03
C GLY A 164 1.95 9.51 50.90
N ALA A 165 2.63 8.77 51.79
CA ALA A 165 2.05 8.10 52.95
C ALA A 165 3.12 7.90 54.03
#